data_AF-G9K542-F1
#
_entry.id   AF-G9K542-F1
#
_cell.length_a   1.000
_cell.length_b   1.000
_cell.length_c   1.000
_cell.angle_alpha   90.00
_cell.angle_beta   90.00
_cell.angle_gamma   90.00
#
_symmetry.space_group_name_H-M   'P 1'
#
loop_
_entity.id
_entity.type
_entity.pdbx_description
1 polymer ?
#
loop_
_entity_poly.entity_id
_entity_poly.type
_entity_poly.pdbx_seq_one_letter_code
_entity_poly.pdbx_strand_id
1 'polypeptide(L)'
;SAPRQLQTFALPATTPHLTVRRFLEVGTTWSVNCTLDGLFPASEVQVHLALGNQTLNSTVESHENTITATATATASIEQEGAQEIVCNMTLANVSWEARENITIYSFQGPILNLSEPSAPEGTAVTVTCLAGPRVQVTLDGIPAPAPGQPVQFQLNATETEDRRIFFCSATLRVDGE
;
A
#
# COMPACT_ATOMS: atom_id res chain seq x y z
N SER A 1 -36.14 -18.93 -45.74
CA SER A 1 -36.16 -18.34 -44.38
C SER A 1 -34.93 -17.48 -44.20
N ALA A 2 -34.97 -16.46 -43.32
CA ALA A 2 -33.79 -15.69 -42.96
C ALA A 2 -32.87 -16.51 -42.02
N PRO A 3 -31.54 -16.32 -42.05
CA PRO A 3 -30.63 -17.00 -41.13
C PRO A 3 -30.89 -16.60 -39.68
N ARG A 4 -30.70 -17.54 -38.74
CA ARG A 4 -30.78 -17.34 -37.29
C ARG A 4 -29.49 -17.87 -36.65
N GLN A 5 -28.97 -17.14 -35.66
CA GLN A 5 -27.77 -17.53 -34.92
C GLN A 5 -28.15 -17.96 -33.50
N LEU A 6 -27.53 -19.04 -33.02
CA LEU A 6 -27.59 -19.49 -31.63
C LEU A 6 -26.32 -18.98 -30.92
N GLN A 7 -26.49 -18.39 -29.74
CA GLN A 7 -25.39 -18.07 -28.82
C GLN A 7 -25.48 -18.98 -27.60
N THR A 8 -24.33 -19.45 -27.11
CA THR A 8 -24.22 -20.37 -25.98
C THR A 8 -23.21 -19.83 -24.99
N PHE A 9 -23.48 -20.02 -23.69
CA PHE A 9 -22.62 -19.55 -22.61
C PHE A 9 -22.29 -20.71 -21.67
N ALA A 10 -21.06 -20.72 -21.16
CA ALA A 10 -20.65 -21.57 -20.05
C ALA A 10 -20.30 -20.68 -18.86
N LEU A 11 -20.90 -20.97 -17.70
CA LEU A 11 -20.79 -20.14 -16.50
C LEU A 11 -20.14 -20.97 -15.38
N PRO A 12 -18.96 -20.58 -14.88
CA PRO A 12 -18.32 -21.26 -13.77
C PRO A 12 -19.07 -20.98 -12.47
N ALA A 13 -19.03 -21.94 -11.54
CA ALA A 13 -19.54 -21.77 -10.19
C ALA A 13 -18.54 -21.11 -9.22
N THR A 14 -17.30 -20.90 -9.67
CA THR A 14 -16.22 -20.28 -8.89
C THR A 14 -16.30 -18.76 -8.92
N THR A 15 -15.80 -18.12 -7.87
CA THR A 15 -15.60 -16.66 -7.83
C THR A 15 -14.28 -16.28 -8.49
N PRO A 16 -14.09 -15.00 -8.90
CA PRO A 16 -12.83 -14.53 -9.45
C PRO A 16 -11.75 -14.62 -8.38
N HIS A 17 -10.52 -14.91 -8.79
CA HIS A 17 -9.35 -14.87 -7.94
C HIS A 17 -8.71 -13.48 -8.03
N LEU A 18 -8.77 -12.73 -6.93
CA LEU A 18 -8.26 -11.37 -6.81
C LEU A 18 -6.93 -11.38 -6.05
N THR A 19 -5.88 -10.83 -6.65
CA THR A 19 -4.53 -10.78 -6.07
C THR A 19 -4.04 -9.34 -5.99
N VAL A 20 -3.78 -8.88 -4.76
CA VAL A 20 -3.31 -7.53 -4.43
C VAL A 20 -2.42 -7.57 -3.19
N ARG A 21 -1.56 -6.56 -2.99
CA ARG A 21 -0.83 -6.39 -1.73
C ARG A 21 -1.75 -5.82 -0.66
N ARG A 22 -1.70 -6.40 0.54
CA ARG A 22 -2.50 -5.97 1.69
C ARG A 22 -2.12 -4.57 2.20
N PHE A 23 -0.85 -4.20 2.13
CA PHE A 23 -0.36 -2.90 2.59
C PHE A 23 0.27 -2.11 1.44
N LEU A 24 -0.11 -0.85 1.32
CA LEU A 24 0.35 0.05 0.27
C LEU A 24 0.78 1.38 0.88
N GLU A 25 2.01 1.81 0.63
CA GLU A 25 2.46 3.13 1.06
C GLU A 25 1.99 4.20 0.07
N VAL A 26 1.51 5.33 0.59
CA VAL A 26 1.13 6.49 -0.24
C VAL A 26 2.29 6.87 -1.18
N GLY A 27 1.96 7.12 -2.45
CA GLY A 27 2.92 7.46 -3.50
C GLY A 27 3.56 6.25 -4.18
N THR A 28 3.34 5.03 -3.69
CA THR A 28 3.83 3.82 -4.36
C THR A 28 2.89 3.36 -5.46
N THR A 29 3.45 2.99 -6.61
CA THR A 29 2.71 2.32 -7.69
C THR A 29 2.57 0.83 -7.36
N TRP A 30 1.37 0.31 -7.55
CA TRP A 30 1.01 -1.07 -7.27
C TRP A 30 0.17 -1.64 -8.40
N SER A 31 0.07 -2.97 -8.43
CA SER A 31 -0.76 -3.69 -9.39
C SER A 31 -1.73 -4.61 -8.67
N VAL A 32 -2.86 -4.83 -9.34
CA VAL A 32 -3.88 -5.81 -8.97
C VAL A 32 -4.15 -6.69 -10.17
N ASN A 33 -4.36 -7.97 -9.91
CA ASN A 33 -4.78 -8.94 -10.91
C ASN A 33 -6.07 -9.62 -10.46
N CYS A 34 -7.05 -9.70 -11.35
CA CYS A 34 -8.29 -10.43 -11.15
C CYS A 34 -8.50 -11.43 -12.28
N THR A 35 -8.70 -12.70 -11.94
CA THR A 35 -8.75 -13.81 -12.90
C THR A 35 -9.99 -14.67 -12.70
N LEU A 36 -10.58 -15.18 -13.78
CA LEU A 36 -11.67 -16.14 -13.71
C LEU A 36 -11.57 -17.15 -14.87
N ASP A 37 -11.66 -18.43 -14.52
CA ASP A 37 -11.51 -19.56 -15.43
C ASP A 37 -12.83 -20.30 -15.66
N GLY A 38 -12.90 -21.06 -16.76
CA GLY A 38 -13.98 -22.00 -17.04
C GLY A 38 -15.26 -21.34 -17.56
N LEU A 39 -15.15 -20.14 -18.13
CA LEU A 39 -16.27 -19.40 -18.71
C LEU A 39 -16.17 -19.34 -20.23
N PHE A 40 -17.31 -19.24 -20.92
CA PHE A 40 -17.33 -19.06 -22.38
C PHE A 40 -18.52 -18.18 -22.80
N PRO A 41 -18.34 -17.25 -23.75
CA PRO A 41 -17.06 -16.84 -24.34
C PRO A 41 -16.34 -15.80 -23.47
N ALA A 42 -15.03 -15.97 -23.25
CA ALA A 42 -14.27 -15.07 -22.37
C ALA A 42 -14.12 -13.65 -22.91
N SER A 43 -14.13 -13.47 -24.22
CA SER A 43 -14.04 -12.17 -24.87
C SER A 43 -15.26 -11.26 -24.66
N GLU A 44 -16.40 -11.79 -24.21
CA GLU A 44 -17.64 -11.03 -24.00
C GLU A 44 -17.85 -10.62 -22.53
N VAL A 45 -16.98 -11.05 -21.62
CA VAL A 45 -17.10 -10.70 -20.19
C VAL A 45 -16.76 -9.23 -20.00
N GLN A 46 -17.62 -8.52 -19.26
CA GLN A 46 -17.35 -7.16 -18.83
C GLN A 46 -16.69 -7.21 -17.46
N VAL A 47 -15.63 -6.43 -17.27
CA VAL A 47 -14.90 -6.37 -15.99
C VAL A 47 -14.99 -4.96 -15.41
N HIS A 48 -15.33 -4.89 -14.13
CA HIS A 48 -15.27 -3.69 -13.33
C HIS A 48 -14.33 -3.93 -12.15
N LEU A 49 -13.25 -3.16 -12.09
CA LEU A 49 -12.25 -3.23 -11.03
C LEU A 49 -12.18 -1.87 -10.34
N ALA A 50 -12.35 -1.83 -9.03
CA ALA A 50 -12.44 -0.58 -8.27
C ALA A 50 -11.71 -0.67 -6.93
N LEU A 51 -11.15 0.45 -6.49
CA LEU A 51 -10.63 0.67 -5.14
C LEU A 51 -11.55 1.67 -4.43
N GLY A 52 -12.29 1.20 -3.42
CA GLY A 52 -13.35 1.98 -2.79
C GLY A 52 -14.36 2.45 -3.84
N ASN A 53 -14.51 3.77 -3.97
CA ASN A 53 -15.40 4.39 -4.97
C ASN A 53 -14.71 4.71 -6.30
N GLN A 54 -13.43 4.43 -6.45
CA GLN A 54 -12.65 4.78 -7.63
C GLN A 54 -12.50 3.57 -8.57
N THR A 55 -13.07 3.67 -9.76
CA THR A 55 -12.82 2.72 -10.85
C THR A 55 -11.36 2.78 -11.29
N LEU A 56 -10.73 1.61 -11.40
CA LEU A 56 -9.38 1.44 -11.88
C LEU A 56 -9.38 1.23 -13.39
N ASN A 57 -8.38 1.78 -14.07
CA ASN A 57 -8.21 1.57 -15.50
C ASN A 57 -7.53 0.20 -15.72
N SER A 58 -8.34 -0.83 -16.01
CA SER A 58 -7.87 -2.19 -16.20
C SER A 58 -7.63 -2.53 -17.68
N THR A 59 -6.53 -3.23 -17.93
CA THR A 59 -6.31 -3.96 -19.19
C THR A 59 -6.88 -5.35 -19.05
N VAL A 60 -7.71 -5.76 -20.01
CA VAL A 60 -8.41 -7.05 -20.00
C VAL A 60 -7.87 -7.93 -21.12
N GLU A 61 -7.43 -9.12 -20.75
CA GLU A 61 -6.95 -10.14 -21.66
C GLU A 61 -7.83 -11.38 -21.52
N SER A 62 -8.22 -11.97 -22.65
CA SER A 62 -8.98 -13.22 -22.67
C SER A 62 -8.21 -14.27 -23.47
N HIS A 63 -8.16 -15.48 -22.94
CA HIS A 63 -7.49 -16.62 -23.58
C HIS A 63 -8.33 -17.86 -23.34
N GLU A 64 -8.81 -18.47 -24.42
CA GLU A 64 -9.72 -19.63 -24.38
C GLU A 64 -10.94 -19.37 -23.49
N ASN A 65 -10.99 -19.99 -22.31
CA ASN A 65 -12.08 -19.90 -21.33
C ASN A 65 -11.66 -19.16 -20.05
N THR A 66 -10.57 -18.38 -20.15
CA THR A 66 -10.00 -17.61 -19.04
C THR A 66 -10.02 -16.14 -19.39
N ILE A 67 -10.37 -15.32 -18.39
CA ILE A 67 -10.23 -13.87 -18.45
C ILE A 67 -9.34 -13.38 -17.31
N THR A 68 -8.47 -12.43 -17.64
CA THR A 68 -7.54 -11.78 -16.73
C THR A 68 -7.72 -10.28 -16.88
N ALA A 69 -7.96 -9.58 -15.77
CA ALA A 69 -7.99 -8.13 -15.71
C ALA A 69 -6.89 -7.63 -14.78
N THR A 70 -6.00 -6.82 -15.34
CA THR A 70 -4.88 -6.22 -14.60
C THR A 70 -5.04 -4.71 -14.58
N ALA A 71 -4.85 -4.09 -13.41
CA ALA A 71 -4.75 -2.63 -13.31
C ALA A 71 -3.52 -2.23 -12.51
N THR A 72 -2.97 -1.08 -12.86
CA THR A 72 -1.91 -0.40 -12.11
C THR A 72 -2.42 0.93 -11.62
N ALA A 73 -2.16 1.25 -10.36
CA ALA A 73 -2.53 2.51 -9.76
C ALA A 73 -1.46 2.97 -8.78
N THR A 74 -1.53 4.24 -8.39
CA THR A 74 -0.67 4.81 -7.36
C THR A 74 -1.52 5.09 -6.13
N ALA A 75 -1.08 4.63 -4.96
CA ALA A 75 -1.79 4.86 -3.71
C ALA A 75 -1.80 6.35 -3.38
N SER A 76 -3.00 6.93 -3.23
CA SER A 76 -3.15 8.36 -2.98
C SER A 76 -3.33 8.65 -1.49
N ILE A 77 -3.01 9.87 -1.06
CA ILE A 77 -3.16 10.27 0.35
C ILE A 77 -4.64 10.36 0.75
N GLU A 78 -5.53 10.67 -0.20
CA GLU A 78 -6.98 10.73 0.00
C GLU A 78 -7.59 9.36 0.29
N GLN A 79 -6.87 8.29 -0.05
CA GLN A 79 -7.26 6.89 0.18
C GLN A 79 -6.59 6.29 1.42
N GLU A 80 -5.87 7.08 2.22
CA GLU A 80 -5.21 6.58 3.44
C GLU A 80 -6.22 5.92 4.40
N GLY A 81 -5.84 4.76 4.95
CA GLY A 81 -6.64 3.93 5.83
C GLY A 81 -7.07 2.61 5.20
N ALA A 82 -8.05 1.97 5.83
CA ALA A 82 -8.64 0.74 5.34
C ALA A 82 -9.46 1.00 4.08
N GLN A 83 -9.18 0.24 3.02
CA GLN A 83 -9.85 0.30 1.73
C GLN A 83 -10.27 -1.10 1.29
N GLU A 84 -11.22 -1.17 0.37
CA GLU A 84 -11.67 -2.41 -0.25
C GLU A 84 -11.38 -2.34 -1.75
N ILE A 85 -10.77 -3.39 -2.29
CA ILE A 85 -10.67 -3.59 -3.73
C ILE A 85 -11.72 -4.59 -4.17
N VAL A 86 -12.49 -4.24 -5.20
CA VAL A 86 -13.59 -5.05 -5.71
C VAL A 86 -13.34 -5.35 -7.18
N CYS A 87 -13.44 -6.63 -7.53
CA CYS A 87 -13.47 -7.10 -8.90
C CYS A 87 -14.82 -7.73 -9.18
N ASN A 88 -15.58 -7.12 -10.09
CA ASN A 88 -16.85 -7.63 -10.56
C ASN A 88 -16.72 -8.01 -12.04
N MET A 89 -17.13 -9.22 -12.39
CA MET A 89 -17.15 -9.73 -13.75
C MET A 89 -18.57 -10.10 -14.13
N THR A 90 -19.04 -9.69 -15.31
CA THR A 90 -20.40 -9.98 -15.77
C THR A 90 -20.40 -10.61 -17.16
N LEU A 91 -21.24 -11.64 -17.32
CA LEU A 91 -21.51 -12.27 -18.61
C LEU A 91 -23.01 -12.51 -18.73
N ALA A 92 -23.63 -11.93 -19.76
CA ALA A 92 -25.09 -11.90 -19.92
C ALA A 92 -25.82 -11.35 -18.69
N ASN A 93 -26.51 -12.20 -17.94
CA ASN A 93 -27.29 -11.84 -16.74
C ASN A 93 -26.68 -12.40 -15.44
N VAL A 94 -25.44 -12.90 -15.49
CA VAL A 94 -24.73 -13.47 -14.36
C VAL A 94 -23.51 -12.62 -14.03
N SER A 95 -23.29 -12.41 -12.73
CA SER A 95 -22.17 -11.65 -12.20
C SER A 95 -21.42 -12.45 -11.15
N TRP A 96 -20.10 -12.33 -11.15
CA TRP A 96 -19.23 -12.83 -10.09
C TRP A 96 -18.46 -11.68 -9.47
N GLU A 97 -18.17 -11.79 -8.18
CA GLU A 97 -17.50 -10.75 -7.44
C GLU A 97 -16.45 -11.34 -6.51
N ALA A 98 -15.31 -10.66 -6.42
CA ALA A 98 -14.25 -10.91 -5.45
C ALA A 98 -13.87 -9.59 -4.78
N ARG A 99 -13.55 -9.66 -3.48
CA ARG A 99 -13.20 -8.51 -2.66
C ARG A 99 -11.98 -8.81 -1.83
N GLU A 100 -11.10 -7.83 -1.69
CA GLU A 100 -9.94 -7.90 -0.79
C GLU A 100 -9.84 -6.61 0.02
N ASN A 101 -9.52 -6.74 1.31
CA ASN A 101 -9.27 -5.60 2.19
C ASN A 101 -7.80 -5.25 2.14
N ILE A 102 -7.51 -3.97 1.95
CA ILE A 102 -6.15 -3.44 1.94
C ILE A 102 -6.07 -2.22 2.86
N THR A 103 -4.86 -1.87 3.28
CA THR A 103 -4.61 -0.66 4.07
C THR A 103 -3.56 0.19 3.38
N ILE A 104 -3.96 1.40 3.02
CA ILE A 104 -3.06 2.43 2.49
C ILE A 104 -2.53 3.22 3.68
N TYR A 105 -1.21 3.37 3.80
CA TYR A 105 -0.59 4.05 4.93
C TYR A 105 0.39 5.14 4.48
N SER A 106 0.54 6.18 5.30
CA SER A 106 1.58 7.18 5.14
C SER A 106 2.67 7.01 6.20
N PHE A 107 3.91 6.75 5.77
CA PHE A 107 5.06 6.63 6.66
C PHE A 107 5.97 7.86 6.61
N GLN A 108 5.74 8.79 7.54
CA GLN A 108 6.60 9.94 7.73
C GLN A 108 7.84 9.52 8.55
N GLY A 109 8.93 9.22 7.83
CA GLY A 109 10.18 8.74 8.40
C GLY A 109 10.82 9.68 9.44
N PRO A 110 11.87 9.20 10.14
CA PRO A 110 12.49 9.94 11.21
C PRO A 110 13.33 11.10 10.70
N ILE A 111 13.27 12.22 11.41
CA ILE A 111 14.11 13.40 11.23
C ILE A 111 15.04 13.46 12.45
N LEU A 112 16.34 13.34 12.19
CA LEU A 112 17.40 13.47 13.19
C LEU A 112 18.03 14.85 13.06
N ASN A 113 18.00 15.62 14.14
CA ASN A 113 18.57 16.96 14.22
C ASN A 113 19.58 17.05 15.36
N LEU A 114 20.66 17.79 15.11
CA LEU A 114 21.61 18.24 16.13
C LEU A 114 21.42 19.75 16.29
N SER A 115 21.40 20.25 17.52
CA SER A 115 21.31 21.69 17.77
C SER A 115 22.49 22.45 17.17
N GLU A 116 23.68 21.82 17.16
CA GLU A 116 24.90 22.34 16.56
C GLU A 116 25.67 21.15 15.94
N PRO A 117 25.81 21.06 14.60
CA PRO A 117 26.53 19.96 13.95
C PRO A 117 28.06 20.09 14.04
N SER A 118 28.57 21.25 14.46
CA SER A 118 30.00 21.50 14.67
C SER A 118 30.18 22.45 15.85
N ALA A 119 30.62 21.90 16.98
CA ALA A 119 30.68 22.64 18.24
C ALA A 119 32.09 22.53 18.86
N PRO A 120 32.60 23.58 19.52
CA PRO A 120 33.82 23.48 20.30
C PRO A 120 33.60 22.56 21.52
N GLU A 121 34.69 21.98 22.03
CA GLU A 121 34.67 21.15 23.22
C GLU A 121 34.00 21.88 24.41
N GLY A 122 33.20 21.15 25.17
CA GLY A 122 32.41 21.66 26.30
C GLY A 122 31.05 22.25 25.92
N THR A 123 30.74 22.41 24.63
CA THR A 123 29.43 22.90 24.18
C THR A 123 28.35 21.86 24.42
N ALA A 124 27.25 22.27 25.02
CA ALA A 124 26.05 21.46 25.13
C ALA A 124 25.38 21.29 23.74
N VAL A 125 25.35 20.06 23.24
CA VAL A 125 24.66 19.69 21.99
C VAL A 125 23.44 18.84 22.32
N THR A 126 22.29 19.23 21.79
CA THR A 126 21.05 18.45 21.87
C THR A 126 20.88 17.65 20.60
N VAL A 127 20.72 16.33 20.75
CA VAL A 127 20.38 15.42 19.67
C VAL A 127 18.91 15.06 19.80
N THR A 128 18.13 15.34 18.77
CA THR A 128 16.68 15.10 18.75
C THR A 128 16.33 14.22 17.57
N CYS A 129 15.54 13.17 17.81
CA CYS A 129 14.86 12.45 16.76
C CYS A 129 13.34 12.50 16.94
N LEU A 130 12.64 12.79 15.84
CA LEU A 130 11.19 12.85 15.78
C LEU A 130 10.69 12.27 14.46
N ALA A 131 9.44 11.84 14.41
CA ALA A 131 8.79 11.35 13.20
C ALA A 131 7.30 11.72 13.21
N GLY A 132 6.53 11.20 12.25
CA GLY A 132 5.09 11.41 12.19
C GLY A 132 4.33 10.94 13.46
N PRO A 133 3.07 11.39 13.64
CA PRO A 133 2.30 11.23 14.89
C PRO A 133 2.02 9.78 15.32
N ARG A 134 2.11 8.80 14.41
CA ARG A 134 1.90 7.36 14.69
C ARG A 134 3.19 6.55 14.65
N VAL A 135 4.33 7.20 14.47
CA VAL A 135 5.62 6.55 14.28
C VAL A 135 6.35 6.50 15.61
N GLN A 136 6.80 5.31 16.00
CA GLN A 136 7.67 5.10 17.14
C GLN A 136 9.12 5.31 16.70
N VAL A 137 9.83 6.26 17.30
CA VAL A 137 11.25 6.50 17.01
C VAL A 137 12.15 5.90 18.09
N THR A 138 13.36 5.54 17.70
CA THR A 138 14.42 5.04 18.58
C THR A 138 15.74 5.70 18.21
N LEU A 139 16.38 6.39 19.16
CA LEU A 139 17.65 7.11 18.99
C LEU A 139 18.75 6.40 19.78
N ASP A 140 19.79 5.92 19.08
CA ASP A 140 20.88 5.12 19.66
C ASP A 140 20.38 3.97 20.56
N GLY A 141 19.27 3.32 20.16
CA GLY A 141 18.65 2.23 20.90
C GLY A 141 17.67 2.66 22.01
N ILE A 142 17.52 3.96 22.27
CA ILE A 142 16.58 4.50 23.26
C ILE A 142 15.25 4.85 22.58
N PRO A 143 14.14 4.17 22.91
CA PRO A 143 12.85 4.45 22.31
C PRO A 143 12.23 5.74 22.87
N ALA A 144 11.45 6.45 22.05
CA ALA A 144 10.58 7.52 22.52
C ALA A 144 9.52 7.00 23.52
N PRO A 145 8.99 7.85 24.41
CA PRO A 145 7.99 7.44 25.41
C PRO A 145 6.70 6.88 24.80
N ALA A 146 6.32 7.37 23.62
CA ALA A 146 5.14 6.94 22.88
C ALA A 146 5.31 7.28 21.38
N PRO A 147 4.52 6.67 20.48
CA PRO A 147 4.49 7.06 19.07
C PRO A 147 4.16 8.55 18.90
N GLY A 148 4.82 9.20 17.94
CA GLY A 148 4.68 10.63 17.67
C GLY A 148 5.37 11.56 18.69
N GLN A 149 5.94 11.03 19.77
CA GLN A 149 6.80 11.81 20.67
C GLN A 149 8.26 11.77 20.19
N PRO A 150 9.00 12.88 20.34
CA PRO A 150 10.42 12.88 20.09
C PRO A 150 11.17 12.12 21.17
N VAL A 151 12.36 11.65 20.83
CA VAL A 151 13.40 11.27 21.79
C VAL A 151 14.53 12.27 21.66
N GLN A 152 15.03 12.77 22.79
CA GLN A 152 16.12 13.73 22.81
C GLN A 152 17.04 13.49 23.99
N PHE A 153 18.32 13.75 23.80
CA PHE A 153 19.28 13.81 24.88
C PHE A 153 20.29 14.94 24.62
N GLN A 154 20.94 15.36 25.70
CA GLN A 154 21.96 16.39 25.65
C GLN A 154 23.29 15.75 26.03
N LEU A 155 24.33 16.12 25.29
CA LEU A 155 25.72 15.76 25.55
C LEU A 155 26.56 17.04 25.59
N ASN A 156 27.71 16.97 26.26
CA ASN A 156 28.71 18.03 26.16
C ASN A 156 29.77 17.55 25.18
N ALA A 157 29.99 18.31 24.10
CA ALA A 157 30.92 17.94 23.05
C ALA A 157 32.32 17.67 23.62
N THR A 158 32.90 16.53 23.29
CA THR A 158 34.28 16.16 23.65
C THR A 158 35.08 15.75 22.42
N GLU A 159 36.41 15.70 22.52
CA GLU A 159 37.27 15.17 21.45
C GLU A 159 36.88 13.74 21.05
N THR A 160 36.43 12.92 22.01
CA THR A 160 36.00 11.53 21.74
C THR A 160 34.70 11.40 20.94
N GLU A 161 33.94 12.49 20.83
CA GLU A 161 32.70 12.53 20.06
C GLU A 161 32.90 13.08 18.64
N ASP A 162 34.12 13.48 18.26
CA ASP A 162 34.41 13.85 16.88
C ASP A 162 34.04 12.71 15.92
N ARG A 163 33.25 13.04 14.90
CA ARG A 163 32.70 12.10 13.90
C ARG A 163 31.84 10.97 14.48
N ARG A 164 31.36 11.09 15.73
CA ARG A 164 30.34 10.17 16.26
C ARG A 164 29.09 10.22 15.39
N ILE A 165 28.58 9.05 15.01
CA ILE A 165 27.35 8.91 14.25
C ILE A 165 26.21 8.66 15.22
N PHE A 166 25.13 9.41 15.08
CA PHE A 166 23.87 9.18 15.78
C PHE A 166 22.91 8.45 14.84
N PHE A 167 22.25 7.41 15.35
CA PHE A 167 21.31 6.63 14.57
C PHE A 167 19.90 6.84 15.09
N CYS A 168 19.00 7.28 14.21
CA CYS A 168 17.57 7.23 14.48
C CYS A 168 16.86 6.25 13.56
N SER A 169 16.11 5.34 14.17
CA SER A 169 15.22 4.41 13.48
C SER A 169 13.76 4.73 13.82
N ALA A 170 12.86 4.32 12.93
CA ALA A 170 11.44 4.56 13.03
C ALA A 170 10.65 3.30 12.69
N THR A 171 9.53 3.10 13.37
CA THR A 171 8.62 1.99 13.13
C THR A 171 7.19 2.50 13.15
N LEU A 172 6.41 2.15 12.13
CA LEU A 172 4.98 2.37 12.06
C LEU A 172 4.29 1.02 12.12
N ARG A 173 3.29 0.90 13.00
CA ARG A 173 2.40 -0.27 13.01
C ARG A 173 1.20 -0.01 12.12
N VAL A 174 0.87 -0.96 11.25
CA VAL A 174 -0.26 -0.90 10.32
C VAL A 174 -1.14 -2.11 10.57
N ASP A 175 -2.41 -1.89 10.93
CA ASP A 175 -3.36 -2.95 11.34
C ASP A 175 -2.88 -3.87 12.47
N GLY A 176 -2.00 -3.35 13.35
CA GLY A 176 -1.46 -4.10 14.47
C GLY A 176 -0.22 -4.93 14.15
N GLU A 177 0.22 -4.95 12.89
CA GLU A 177 1.50 -5.51 12.42
C GLU A 177 2.60 -4.45 12.38
#